data_AF-E4YSU7-F1
#
_entry.id   AF-E4YSU7-F1
#
_cell.length_a   1.000
_cell.length_b   1.000
_cell.length_c   1.000
_cell.angle_alpha   90.00
_cell.angle_beta   90.00
_cell.angle_gamma   90.00
#
_symmetry.space_group_name_H-M   'P 1'
#
loop_
_entity.id
_entity.type
_entity.pdbx_description
1 polymer ?
#
loop_
_entity_poly.entity_id
_entity_poly.type
_entity_poly.pdbx_seq_one_letter_code
_entity_poly.pdbx_strand_id
1 'polypeptide(L)'
;LIIFPFRPLNTERDLEEYLQSFVGPDNKSTLIAPPKEVWQSPIRFSDYPNKFKFQLSKTPPSKPINPLLPFDTSGAEETSTNAWIQLGVTNRELNNWQLNLRSHLWTCIVSPLSTEIDRINKELKAVLPDVQIGKTSISDLQMVSNTHLSQDIRRVIPYLEVGSNHGYFVQRLRTLAQEGYLSSYIWNGGEDYNGQKWSKQYPTDTAILIHIFSCWMDNHMPPDPSAGPDARAFTNRFILRAKSLVKQKEKMKINPNSKKKIAFPVSVRVPVSVVEFSEDPPEYYIQHLDQEKLKNNEIEYQIKKFPAGRYNPLQGILLLLYLLKKENYGEIAGVSLGPAGLNLLSVFNEK
;
A
#
# COMPACT_ATOMS: atom_id res chain seq x y z
N LEU A 1 -41.45 -11.20 -34.55
CA LEU A 1 -42.62 -11.75 -33.83
C LEU A 1 -42.66 -13.25 -34.04
N ILE A 2 -42.08 -14.03 -33.12
CA ILE A 2 -42.52 -15.42 -32.95
C ILE A 2 -42.52 -15.70 -31.45
N ILE A 3 -43.72 -15.70 -30.87
CA ILE A 3 -43.99 -16.26 -29.56
C ILE A 3 -43.99 -17.78 -29.78
N PHE A 4 -43.05 -18.49 -29.16
CA PHE A 4 -43.16 -19.94 -29.03
C PHE A 4 -43.68 -20.30 -27.62
N PRO A 5 -44.57 -21.30 -27.54
CA PRO A 5 -45.39 -21.55 -26.36
C PRO A 5 -44.55 -22.21 -25.26
N PHE A 6 -44.81 -21.81 -24.02
CA PHE A 6 -44.21 -22.42 -22.83
C PHE A 6 -44.63 -23.89 -22.77
N ARG A 7 -43.72 -24.80 -23.13
CA ARG A 7 -43.80 -26.21 -22.78
C ARG A 7 -43.05 -26.40 -21.46
N PRO A 8 -43.65 -27.00 -20.42
CA PRO A 8 -42.97 -27.17 -19.15
C PRO A 8 -41.82 -28.17 -19.29
N LEU A 9 -40.62 -27.72 -18.94
CA LEU A 9 -39.37 -28.51 -18.94
C LEU A 9 -39.38 -29.41 -17.70
N ASN A 10 -39.90 -30.62 -17.85
CA ASN A 10 -40.08 -31.55 -16.73
C ASN A 10 -39.02 -32.65 -16.68
N THR A 11 -38.16 -32.77 -17.69
CA THR A 11 -37.06 -33.72 -17.71
C THR A 11 -35.77 -33.09 -18.24
N GLU A 12 -34.62 -33.62 -17.80
CA GLU A 12 -33.27 -33.16 -18.17
C GLU A 12 -33.04 -33.16 -19.69
N ARG A 13 -33.67 -34.11 -20.40
CA ARG A 13 -33.65 -34.22 -21.86
C ARG A 13 -34.34 -33.05 -22.56
N ASP A 14 -35.42 -32.53 -22.01
CA ASP A 14 -36.13 -31.38 -22.58
C ASP A 14 -35.27 -30.10 -22.48
N LEU A 15 -34.45 -30.01 -21.43
CA LEU A 15 -33.53 -28.90 -21.20
C LEU A 15 -32.38 -28.93 -22.22
N GLU A 16 -31.83 -30.11 -22.50
CA GLU A 16 -30.77 -30.30 -23.50
C GLU A 16 -31.24 -29.95 -24.92
N GLU A 17 -32.44 -30.36 -25.32
CA GLU A 17 -33.02 -30.01 -26.61
C GLU A 17 -33.28 -28.50 -26.74
N TYR A 18 -33.77 -27.85 -25.69
CA TYR A 18 -33.96 -26.39 -25.68
C TYR A 18 -32.62 -25.66 -25.87
N LEU A 19 -31.56 -26.08 -25.16
CA LEU A 19 -30.24 -25.48 -25.25
C LEU A 19 -29.57 -25.68 -26.61
N GLN A 20 -29.79 -26.82 -27.26
CA GLN A 20 -29.28 -27.10 -28.60
C GLN A 20 -29.93 -26.25 -29.69
N SER A 21 -31.17 -25.79 -29.48
CA SER A 21 -31.88 -24.96 -30.47
C SER A 21 -31.29 -23.56 -30.68
N PHE A 22 -30.39 -23.08 -29.80
CA PHE A 22 -29.75 -21.77 -29.90
C PHE A 22 -28.37 -21.79 -30.57
N VAL A 23 -27.85 -22.95 -30.95
CA VAL A 23 -26.51 -23.08 -31.52
C VAL A 23 -26.59 -23.23 -33.04
N GLY A 24 -26.52 -22.11 -33.75
CA GLY A 24 -26.23 -22.08 -35.19
C GLY A 24 -24.77 -22.48 -35.50
N PRO A 25 -24.47 -22.94 -36.72
CA PRO A 25 -23.22 -23.62 -37.01
C PRO A 25 -22.13 -22.60 -37.30
N ASP A 26 -21.21 -22.41 -36.35
CA ASP A 26 -19.79 -22.12 -36.56
C ASP A 26 -19.05 -22.16 -35.23
N ASN A 27 -18.38 -23.30 -34.95
CA ASN A 27 -17.10 -23.40 -34.23
C ASN A 27 -16.81 -24.87 -33.87
N LYS A 28 -15.85 -25.48 -34.58
CA LYS A 28 -15.17 -26.69 -34.09
C LYS A 28 -14.16 -26.27 -33.02
N SER A 29 -14.54 -26.44 -31.76
CA SER A 29 -13.68 -26.22 -30.60
C SER A 29 -12.49 -27.19 -30.61
N THR A 30 -11.31 -26.66 -30.90
CA THR A 30 -10.08 -27.18 -30.32
C THR A 30 -10.12 -26.78 -28.86
N LEU A 31 -9.99 -27.74 -27.93
CA LEU A 31 -9.94 -27.50 -26.49
C LEU A 31 -8.70 -26.64 -26.17
N ILE A 32 -8.87 -25.32 -26.14
CA ILE A 32 -7.89 -24.37 -25.61
C ILE A 32 -8.32 -24.07 -24.17
N ALA A 33 -7.44 -24.42 -23.24
CA ALA A 33 -7.54 -24.06 -21.83
C ALA A 33 -7.80 -22.55 -21.65
N PRO A 34 -8.48 -22.13 -20.56
CA PRO A 34 -8.71 -20.71 -20.31
C PRO A 34 -7.38 -19.95 -20.20
N PRO A 35 -7.32 -18.65 -20.55
CA PRO A 35 -6.08 -17.89 -20.48
C PRO A 35 -5.59 -17.84 -19.04
N LYS A 36 -4.50 -18.56 -18.76
CA LYS A 36 -3.66 -18.34 -17.58
C LYS A 36 -2.77 -17.15 -17.90
N GLU A 37 -3.06 -15.97 -17.36
CA GLU A 37 -2.09 -14.87 -17.14
C GLU A 37 -2.79 -13.62 -16.57
N VAL A 38 -3.29 -13.73 -15.34
CA VAL A 38 -3.55 -12.57 -14.47
C VAL A 38 -3.19 -13.02 -13.06
N TRP A 39 -1.99 -12.61 -12.61
CA TRP A 39 -1.54 -12.66 -11.21
C TRP A 39 -1.75 -13.97 -10.45
N GLN A 40 -1.16 -15.07 -10.93
CA GLN A 40 -1.00 -16.29 -10.13
C GLN A 40 0.40 -16.86 -10.24
N SER A 41 1.27 -16.53 -9.28
CA SER A 41 2.06 -17.48 -8.46
C SER A 41 3.22 -16.78 -7.74
N PRO A 42 3.60 -17.28 -6.54
CA PRO A 42 4.54 -16.61 -5.64
C PRO A 42 5.96 -16.80 -6.15
N ILE A 43 6.71 -15.71 -6.28
CA ILE A 43 8.17 -15.81 -6.39
C ILE A 43 8.65 -16.55 -5.14
N ARG A 44 9.21 -17.75 -5.32
CA ARG A 44 9.79 -18.52 -4.23
C ARG A 44 11.08 -17.84 -3.79
N PHE A 45 11.32 -17.88 -2.49
CA PHE A 45 12.49 -17.27 -1.87
C PHE A 45 13.83 -17.82 -2.37
N SER A 46 13.83 -18.97 -3.06
CA SER A 46 15.00 -19.63 -3.63
C SER A 46 15.57 -18.98 -4.89
N ASP A 47 14.86 -18.02 -5.51
CA ASP A 47 15.19 -17.55 -6.86
C ASP A 47 16.08 -16.28 -6.87
N TYR A 48 16.68 -15.90 -5.72
CA TYR A 48 17.59 -14.75 -5.63
C TYR A 48 19.03 -15.10 -6.03
N PRO A 49 19.65 -14.39 -6.99
CA PRO A 49 21.08 -14.53 -7.24
C PRO A 49 21.91 -13.95 -6.08
N ASN A 50 22.74 -14.79 -5.49
CA ASN A 50 23.72 -14.51 -4.41
C ASN A 50 24.85 -13.52 -4.80
N LYS A 51 24.57 -12.44 -5.55
CA LYS A 51 25.61 -11.56 -6.09
C LYS A 51 25.36 -10.06 -5.86
N PHE A 52 24.94 -9.64 -4.67
CA PHE A 52 25.03 -8.22 -4.31
C PHE A 52 25.51 -8.08 -2.86
N LYS A 53 26.77 -7.66 -2.69
CA LYS A 53 27.29 -7.20 -1.41
C LYS A 53 26.48 -5.96 -1.01
N PHE A 54 25.83 -6.02 0.14
CA PHE A 54 24.99 -4.95 0.67
C PHE A 54 25.76 -3.62 0.75
N GLN A 55 25.31 -2.63 0.00
CA GLN A 55 25.72 -1.25 0.21
C GLN A 55 24.59 -0.53 0.94
N LEU A 56 24.89 -0.05 2.14
CA LEU A 56 24.04 0.90 2.85
C LEU A 56 23.89 2.13 1.94
N SER A 57 22.78 2.22 1.23
CA SER A 57 22.09 3.45 0.81
C SER A 57 22.69 4.76 1.33
N LYS A 58 22.95 5.67 0.40
CA LYS A 58 23.76 6.87 0.60
C LYS A 58 23.14 7.78 1.67
N THR A 59 23.94 8.14 2.68
CA THR A 59 23.71 9.34 3.47
C THR A 59 23.84 10.57 2.55
N PRO A 60 23.03 11.64 2.73
CA PRO A 60 23.24 12.88 2.00
C PRO A 60 24.67 13.40 2.28
N PRO A 61 25.31 14.10 1.33
CA PRO A 61 26.68 14.58 1.50
C PRO A 61 26.76 15.51 2.71
N SER A 62 27.45 15.05 3.76
CA SER A 62 27.73 15.81 4.96
C SER A 62 28.87 16.80 4.71
N LYS A 63 28.68 18.05 5.13
CA LYS A 63 29.80 18.95 5.47
C LYS A 63 30.67 18.27 6.55
N PRO A 64 31.99 18.52 6.60
CA PRO A 64 32.87 17.86 7.57
C PRO A 64 32.44 18.20 9.00
N ILE A 65 32.17 17.16 9.81
CA ILE A 65 31.87 17.28 11.23
C ILE A 65 33.15 16.93 12.01
N ASN A 66 33.54 17.82 12.92
CA ASN A 66 34.70 17.71 13.81
C ASN A 66 34.66 16.39 14.64
N PRO A 67 35.79 15.71 14.90
CA PRO A 67 35.83 14.39 15.56
C PRO A 67 35.55 14.38 17.07
N LEU A 68 35.00 15.43 17.66
CA LEU A 68 34.76 15.51 19.11
C LEU A 68 33.39 16.13 19.39
N LEU A 69 32.33 15.37 19.06
CA LEU A 69 31.02 15.56 19.66
C LEU A 69 30.48 14.19 20.09
N PRO A 70 29.89 14.07 21.29
CA PRO A 70 29.38 12.79 21.78
C PRO A 70 28.36 12.22 20.79
N PHE A 71 28.34 10.90 20.68
CA PHE A 71 27.17 10.17 20.20
C PHE A 71 25.94 10.80 20.87
N ASP A 72 25.06 11.40 20.07
CA ASP A 72 23.91 12.14 20.56
C ASP A 72 22.89 11.15 21.13
N THR A 73 23.16 10.67 22.35
CA THR A 73 22.21 10.04 23.26
C THR A 73 21.31 11.12 23.86
N SER A 74 20.68 11.95 23.04
CA SER A 74 19.54 12.75 23.46
C SER A 74 18.27 11.89 23.33
N GLY A 75 18.14 10.89 24.20
CA GLY A 75 17.03 9.94 24.18
C GLY A 75 17.02 9.00 25.39
N ALA A 76 17.53 9.44 26.55
CA ALA A 76 17.47 8.65 27.77
C ALA A 76 16.03 8.41 28.28
N GLU A 77 15.01 9.05 27.68
CA GLU A 77 13.58 8.79 27.92
C GLU A 77 12.92 7.84 26.88
N GLU A 78 13.56 7.48 25.76
CA GLU A 78 12.89 6.77 24.65
C GLU A 78 12.93 5.23 24.76
N THR A 79 13.79 4.65 25.59
CA THR A 79 13.90 3.19 25.71
C THR A 79 12.62 2.54 26.24
N SER A 80 11.87 3.26 27.09
CA SER A 80 10.61 2.80 27.70
C SER A 80 9.39 2.93 26.78
N THR A 81 9.47 3.76 25.74
CA THR A 81 8.36 4.03 24.79
C THR A 81 8.55 3.35 23.43
N ASN A 82 9.72 2.75 23.18
CA ASN A 82 9.95 1.98 21.96
C ASN A 82 9.13 0.68 21.96
N ALA A 83 8.13 0.63 21.08
CA ALA A 83 7.21 -0.49 20.94
C ALA A 83 7.92 -1.82 20.64
N TRP A 84 9.04 -1.81 19.90
CA TRP A 84 9.79 -3.04 19.60
C TRP A 84 10.44 -3.65 20.83
N ILE A 85 10.96 -2.81 21.73
CA ILE A 85 11.55 -3.22 23.01
C ILE A 85 10.46 -3.83 23.90
N GLN A 86 9.29 -3.18 23.99
CA GLN A 86 8.15 -3.68 24.75
C GLN A 86 7.63 -5.03 24.23
N LEU A 87 7.78 -5.28 22.92
CA LEU A 87 7.40 -6.55 22.28
C LEU A 87 8.50 -7.62 22.36
N GLY A 88 9.65 -7.33 22.98
CA GLY A 88 10.77 -8.25 23.11
C GLY A 88 11.51 -8.56 21.80
N VAL A 89 11.36 -7.71 20.78
CA VAL A 89 12.01 -7.88 19.47
C VAL A 89 13.42 -7.33 19.51
N THR A 90 14.40 -8.14 19.12
CA THR A 90 15.80 -7.74 19.08
C THR A 90 16.10 -6.85 17.87
N ASN A 91 17.13 -5.99 17.97
CA ASN A 91 17.59 -5.18 16.84
C ASN A 91 17.99 -6.03 15.62
N ARG A 92 18.52 -7.25 15.85
CA ARG A 92 18.91 -8.17 14.78
C ARG A 92 17.70 -8.65 14.00
N GLU A 93 16.65 -9.10 14.69
CA GLU A 93 15.38 -9.50 14.06
C GLU A 93 14.76 -8.33 13.31
N LEU A 94 14.68 -7.16 13.95
CA LEU A 94 14.10 -5.97 13.34
C LEU A 94 14.85 -5.54 12.07
N ASN A 95 16.19 -5.62 12.05
CA ASN A 95 16.98 -5.31 10.87
C ASN A 95 16.74 -6.32 9.73
N ASN A 96 16.63 -7.62 10.05
CA ASN A 96 16.31 -8.65 9.07
C ASN A 96 14.91 -8.44 8.48
N TRP A 97 13.91 -8.17 9.32
CA TRP A 97 12.55 -7.92 8.88
C TRP A 97 12.45 -6.64 8.04
N GLN A 98 13.21 -5.59 8.36
CA GLN A 98 13.30 -4.39 7.53
C GLN A 98 13.89 -4.69 6.15
N LEU A 99 14.95 -5.48 6.08
CA LEU A 99 15.53 -5.91 4.80
C LEU A 99 14.51 -6.72 3.98
N ASN A 100 13.82 -7.65 4.61
CA ASN A 100 12.78 -8.45 3.98
C ASN A 100 11.62 -7.58 3.48
N LEU A 101 11.16 -6.62 4.28
CA LEU A 101 10.11 -5.69 3.86
C LEU A 101 10.56 -4.85 2.66
N ARG A 102 11.79 -4.31 2.67
CA ARG A 102 12.34 -3.56 1.53
C ARG A 102 12.39 -4.42 0.26
N SER A 103 12.80 -5.69 0.39
CA SER A 103 12.75 -6.67 -0.70
C SER A 103 11.33 -6.83 -1.23
N HIS A 104 10.37 -7.03 -0.32
CA HIS A 104 8.98 -7.29 -0.68
C HIS A 104 8.32 -6.08 -1.35
N LEU A 105 8.50 -4.87 -0.79
CA LEU A 105 8.00 -3.63 -1.38
C LEU A 105 8.59 -3.41 -2.78
N TRP A 106 9.89 -3.66 -2.95
CA TRP A 106 10.54 -3.53 -4.24
C TRP A 106 9.99 -4.53 -5.27
N THR A 107 9.95 -5.82 -4.92
CA THR A 107 9.54 -6.91 -5.83
C THR A 107 8.05 -6.86 -6.17
N CYS A 108 7.18 -6.53 -5.21
CA CYS A 108 5.74 -6.64 -5.40
C CYS A 108 5.08 -5.32 -5.86
N ILE A 109 5.71 -4.17 -5.60
CA ILE A 109 5.08 -2.87 -5.83
C ILE A 109 5.95 -1.98 -6.72
N VAL A 110 7.16 -1.63 -6.28
CA VAL A 110 7.97 -0.60 -6.94
C VAL A 110 8.40 -1.01 -8.35
N SER A 111 9.03 -2.19 -8.49
CA SER A 111 9.52 -2.68 -9.78
C SER A 111 8.36 -2.98 -10.75
N PRO A 112 7.29 -3.69 -10.35
CA PRO A 112 6.13 -3.91 -11.22
C PRO A 112 5.45 -2.62 -11.66
N LEU A 113 5.23 -1.66 -10.76
CA LEU A 113 4.58 -0.38 -11.09
C LEU A 113 5.41 0.44 -12.07
N SER A 114 6.74 0.49 -11.88
CA SER A 114 7.63 1.18 -12.82
C SER A 114 7.56 0.56 -14.21
N THR A 115 7.60 -0.77 -14.29
CA THR A 115 7.53 -1.52 -15.56
C THR A 115 6.19 -1.30 -16.25
N GLU A 116 5.10 -1.30 -15.48
CA GLU A 116 3.75 -1.08 -16.00
C GLU A 116 3.56 0.33 -16.56
N ILE A 117 4.10 1.35 -15.89
CA ILE A 117 4.10 2.73 -16.41
C ILE A 117 4.84 2.82 -17.75
N ASP A 118 5.99 2.13 -17.87
CA ASP A 118 6.76 2.13 -19.11
C ASP A 118 6.03 1.37 -20.24
N ARG A 119 5.35 0.26 -19.91
CA ARG A 119 4.49 -0.47 -20.85
C ARG A 119 3.35 0.41 -21.36
N ILE A 120 2.59 1.03 -20.45
CA ILE A 120 1.46 1.91 -20.81
C ILE A 120 1.95 3.09 -21.65
N ASN A 121 3.08 3.70 -21.29
CA ASN A 121 3.65 4.79 -22.09
C ASN A 121 4.04 4.36 -23.52
N LYS A 122 4.54 3.13 -23.69
CA LYS A 122 4.85 2.58 -25.01
C LYS A 122 3.58 2.43 -25.86
N GLU A 123 2.50 1.92 -25.27
CA GLU A 123 1.21 1.74 -25.93
C GLU A 123 0.55 3.09 -26.25
N LEU A 124 0.54 4.02 -25.30
CA LEU A 124 0.04 5.38 -25.50
C LEU A 124 0.78 6.07 -26.63
N LYS A 125 2.11 5.99 -26.68
CA LYS A 125 2.90 6.64 -27.73
C LYS A 125 2.56 6.14 -29.14
N ALA A 126 2.08 4.90 -29.28
CA ALA A 126 1.71 4.34 -30.58
C ALA A 126 0.37 4.88 -31.11
N VAL A 127 -0.55 5.29 -30.22
CA VAL A 127 -1.89 5.77 -30.59
C VAL A 127 -2.04 7.28 -30.43
N LEU A 128 -1.52 7.82 -29.33
CA LEU A 128 -1.59 9.22 -28.90
C LEU A 128 -0.20 9.70 -28.42
N PRO A 129 0.71 10.08 -29.35
CA PRO A 129 2.09 10.45 -29.02
C PRO A 129 2.23 11.57 -27.98
N ASP A 130 1.25 12.47 -27.95
CA ASP A 130 1.21 13.65 -27.07
C ASP A 130 0.80 13.32 -25.64
N VAL A 131 0.22 12.13 -25.38
CA VAL A 131 -0.23 11.70 -24.05
C VAL A 131 0.76 10.72 -23.43
N GLN A 132 1.41 11.11 -22.34
CA GLN A 132 2.41 10.28 -21.65
C GLN A 132 2.37 10.48 -20.14
N ILE A 133 2.33 9.38 -19.40
CA ILE A 133 2.50 9.34 -17.94
C ILE A 133 3.86 9.95 -17.58
N GLY A 134 3.84 10.89 -16.64
CA GLY A 134 4.99 11.69 -16.23
C GLY A 134 5.23 12.96 -17.05
N LYS A 135 4.44 13.24 -18.10
CA LYS A 135 4.57 14.46 -18.91
C LYS A 135 3.27 15.25 -19.06
N THR A 136 2.14 14.59 -19.32
CA THR A 136 0.84 15.25 -19.47
C THR A 136 0.14 15.46 -18.13
N SER A 137 -0.96 16.22 -18.09
CA SER A 137 -1.72 16.40 -16.85
C SER A 137 -2.47 15.12 -16.45
N ILE A 138 -2.82 14.99 -15.17
CA ILE A 138 -3.67 13.88 -14.69
C ILE A 138 -5.05 13.93 -15.38
N SER A 139 -5.59 15.11 -15.65
CA SER A 139 -6.87 15.29 -16.34
C SER A 139 -6.84 14.76 -17.77
N ASP A 140 -5.75 14.97 -18.50
CA ASP A 140 -5.60 14.42 -19.85
C ASP A 140 -5.56 12.89 -19.82
N LEU A 141 -4.83 12.32 -18.84
CA LEU A 141 -4.76 10.87 -18.62
C LEU A 141 -6.14 10.30 -18.24
N GLN A 142 -6.92 11.00 -17.42
CA GLN A 142 -8.29 10.63 -17.08
C GLN A 142 -9.21 10.61 -18.31
N MET A 143 -9.11 11.61 -19.19
CA MET A 143 -9.88 11.66 -20.42
C MET A 143 -9.58 10.45 -21.31
N VAL A 144 -8.31 10.11 -21.50
CA VAL A 144 -7.90 8.93 -22.28
C VAL A 144 -8.35 7.63 -21.62
N SER A 145 -8.32 7.55 -20.29
CA SER A 145 -8.79 6.38 -19.52
C SER A 145 -10.28 6.07 -19.69
N ASN A 146 -11.07 6.99 -20.26
CA ASN A 146 -12.48 6.78 -20.57
C ASN A 146 -12.71 6.22 -22.00
N THR A 147 -11.66 6.09 -22.82
CA THR A 147 -11.70 5.51 -24.18
C THR A 147 -11.10 4.09 -24.17
N HIS A 148 -11.45 3.19 -25.10
CA HIS A 148 -11.14 1.73 -25.12
C HIS A 148 -9.70 1.27 -24.75
N LEU A 149 -8.70 2.17 -24.65
CA LEU A 149 -7.36 1.95 -24.08
C LEU A 149 -7.34 2.01 -22.52
N SER A 150 -8.46 1.64 -21.88
CA SER A 150 -9.04 2.38 -20.75
C SER A 150 -8.67 1.92 -19.33
N GLN A 151 -8.45 0.62 -19.14
CA GLN A 151 -8.42 0.04 -17.79
C GLN A 151 -7.05 0.16 -17.12
N ASP A 152 -5.97 -0.03 -17.87
CA ASP A 152 -4.61 -0.01 -17.29
C ASP A 152 -4.21 1.38 -16.83
N ILE A 153 -4.52 2.42 -17.63
CA ILE A 153 -4.31 3.82 -17.24
C ILE A 153 -5.14 4.15 -16.00
N ARG A 154 -6.41 3.75 -15.97
CA ARG A 154 -7.30 3.99 -14.83
C ARG A 154 -6.76 3.38 -13.54
N ARG A 155 -6.13 2.20 -13.61
CA ARG A 155 -5.51 1.52 -12.47
C ARG A 155 -4.25 2.23 -11.96
N VAL A 156 -3.49 2.89 -12.84
CA VAL A 156 -2.26 3.60 -12.47
C VAL A 156 -2.53 5.01 -11.94
N ILE A 157 -3.59 5.69 -12.38
CA ILE A 157 -3.92 7.06 -11.97
C ILE A 157 -3.84 7.29 -10.44
N PRO A 158 -4.44 6.45 -9.57
CA PRO A 158 -4.35 6.63 -8.12
C PRO A 158 -2.92 6.69 -7.57
N TYR A 159 -1.97 5.99 -8.19
CA TYR A 159 -0.55 6.00 -7.79
C TYR A 159 0.14 7.32 -8.15
N LEU A 160 -0.31 8.01 -9.21
CA LEU A 160 0.25 9.28 -9.67
C LEU A 160 -0.14 10.46 -8.75
N GLU A 161 -1.18 10.30 -7.93
CA GLU A 161 -1.77 11.34 -7.08
C GLU A 161 -1.02 11.60 -5.76
N VAL A 162 0.26 11.20 -5.65
CA VAL A 162 1.07 11.44 -4.44
C VAL A 162 1.45 12.93 -4.26
N GLY A 163 1.42 13.70 -5.35
CA GLY A 163 1.76 15.13 -5.34
C GLY A 163 1.27 15.82 -6.61
N SER A 164 1.54 17.12 -6.72
CA SER A 164 1.10 17.91 -7.88
C SER A 164 1.88 17.64 -9.17
N ASN A 165 3.13 17.15 -9.04
CA ASN A 165 4.00 16.84 -10.17
C ASN A 165 4.26 15.33 -10.23
N HIS A 166 3.44 14.60 -10.99
CA HIS A 166 3.63 13.15 -11.15
C HIS A 166 4.84 12.80 -12.03
N GLY A 167 5.36 13.72 -12.85
CA GLY A 167 6.63 13.50 -13.57
C GLY A 167 7.81 13.29 -12.62
N TYR A 168 7.86 14.06 -11.53
CA TYR A 168 8.80 13.83 -10.44
C TYR A 168 8.62 12.44 -9.81
N PHE A 169 7.38 12.06 -9.50
CA PHE A 169 7.06 10.73 -8.97
C PHE A 169 7.57 9.62 -9.90
N VAL A 170 7.34 9.73 -11.21
CA VAL A 170 7.80 8.74 -12.19
C VAL A 170 9.33 8.63 -12.23
N GLN A 171 10.07 9.76 -12.16
CA GLN A 171 11.53 9.73 -12.06
C GLN A 171 12.00 9.01 -10.79
N ARG A 172 11.40 9.35 -9.63
CA ARG A 172 11.75 8.72 -8.36
C ARG A 172 11.42 7.24 -8.35
N LEU A 173 10.25 6.85 -8.85
CA LEU A 173 9.85 5.45 -8.93
C LEU A 173 10.85 4.64 -9.76
N ARG A 174 11.27 5.14 -10.92
CA ARG A 174 12.31 4.48 -11.74
C ARG A 174 13.62 4.34 -10.98
N THR A 175 14.03 5.37 -10.26
CA THR A 175 15.29 5.35 -9.49
C THR A 175 15.23 4.36 -8.32
N LEU A 176 14.09 4.28 -7.63
CA LEU A 176 13.84 3.29 -6.58
C LEU A 176 13.71 1.86 -7.15
N ALA A 177 13.33 1.71 -8.41
CA ALA A 177 13.22 0.42 -9.09
C ALA A 177 14.57 -0.09 -9.62
N GLN A 178 15.52 0.77 -9.99
CA GLN A 178 16.79 0.41 -10.64
C GLN A 178 17.67 -0.52 -9.80
N GLU A 179 17.85 -0.19 -8.53
CA GLU A 179 18.68 -0.97 -7.62
C GLU A 179 17.76 -1.67 -6.61
N GLY A 180 17.85 -3.01 -6.54
CA GLY A 180 16.99 -3.83 -5.69
C GLY A 180 16.98 -3.39 -4.22
N TYR A 181 15.96 -3.82 -3.47
CA TYR A 181 15.83 -3.55 -2.02
C TYR A 181 15.80 -2.04 -1.67
N LEU A 182 15.37 -1.18 -2.60
CA LEU A 182 15.22 0.27 -2.38
C LEU A 182 16.54 0.96 -1.98
N SER A 183 17.70 0.53 -2.48
CA SER A 183 19.01 1.06 -2.07
C SER A 183 19.14 2.59 -2.26
N SER A 184 18.48 3.16 -3.27
CA SER A 184 18.41 4.60 -3.56
C SER A 184 17.38 5.38 -2.72
N TYR A 185 16.85 4.78 -1.65
CA TYR A 185 15.82 5.37 -0.79
C TYR A 185 16.37 6.48 0.15
N ILE A 186 15.79 7.68 0.02
CA ILE A 186 16.06 8.89 0.80
C ILE A 186 14.83 9.26 1.63
N TRP A 187 14.84 8.91 2.92
CA TRP A 187 13.63 8.94 3.75
C TRP A 187 13.01 10.34 3.94
N ASN A 188 13.80 11.39 4.13
CA ASN A 188 13.33 12.76 4.40
C ASN A 188 13.50 13.70 3.21
N GLY A 189 13.63 13.16 1.99
CA GLY A 189 13.89 13.97 0.81
C GLY A 189 13.69 13.17 -0.47
N GLY A 190 14.38 13.61 -1.52
CA GLY A 190 14.40 12.95 -2.81
C GLY A 190 15.52 13.51 -3.67
N GLU A 191 15.30 13.52 -4.98
CA GLU A 191 16.31 13.90 -5.96
C GLU A 191 15.97 15.18 -6.72
N ASP A 192 16.97 15.76 -7.35
CA ASP A 192 16.80 16.90 -8.25
C ASP A 192 15.93 16.50 -9.45
N TYR A 193 15.14 17.44 -9.96
CA TYR A 193 14.18 17.19 -11.03
C TYR A 193 14.12 18.36 -12.00
N ASN A 194 14.18 18.06 -13.31
CA ASN A 194 14.18 19.07 -14.38
C ASN A 194 15.14 20.25 -14.13
N GLY A 195 16.36 19.94 -13.66
CA GLY A 195 17.39 20.94 -13.38
C GLY A 195 17.18 21.76 -12.10
N GLN A 196 16.08 21.53 -11.36
CA GLN A 196 15.81 22.17 -10.08
C GLN A 196 16.26 21.27 -8.93
N LYS A 197 16.87 21.87 -7.92
CA LYS A 197 17.21 21.17 -6.66
C LYS A 197 15.94 20.69 -5.98
N TRP A 198 16.00 19.51 -5.38
CA TRP A 198 14.88 19.00 -4.58
C TRP A 198 14.47 20.03 -3.51
N SER A 199 13.17 20.20 -3.34
CA SER A 199 12.56 21.05 -2.32
C SER A 199 11.25 20.45 -1.83
N LYS A 200 10.69 21.01 -0.77
CA LYS A 200 9.46 20.52 -0.11
C LYS A 200 8.20 20.56 -0.99
N GLN A 201 8.28 21.15 -2.18
CA GLN A 201 7.19 21.09 -3.17
C GLN A 201 7.03 19.68 -3.79
N TYR A 202 8.08 18.85 -3.69
CA TYR A 202 8.07 17.48 -4.17
C TYR A 202 7.92 16.50 -3.00
N PRO A 203 7.21 15.37 -3.19
CA PRO A 203 7.10 14.36 -2.16
C PRO A 203 8.47 13.76 -1.81
N THR A 204 8.64 13.39 -0.55
CA THR A 204 9.79 12.58 -0.11
C THR A 204 9.63 11.15 -0.59
N ASP A 205 10.70 10.37 -0.64
CA ASP A 205 10.58 8.94 -0.97
C ASP A 205 9.70 8.20 0.04
N THR A 206 9.66 8.65 1.30
CA THR A 206 8.75 8.09 2.30
C THR A 206 7.29 8.30 1.91
N ALA A 207 6.92 9.54 1.55
CA ALA A 207 5.56 9.84 1.11
C ALA A 207 5.20 9.01 -0.14
N ILE A 208 6.15 8.86 -1.07
CA ILE A 208 6.00 7.98 -2.24
C ILE A 208 5.76 6.53 -1.82
N LEU A 209 6.61 5.95 -0.97
CA LEU A 209 6.51 4.54 -0.56
C LEU A 209 5.21 4.25 0.20
N ILE A 210 4.82 5.11 1.15
CA ILE A 210 3.58 4.94 1.90
C ILE A 210 2.37 5.08 0.97
N HIS A 211 2.38 6.04 0.04
CA HIS A 211 1.31 6.23 -0.94
C HIS A 211 1.14 5.01 -1.85
N ILE A 212 2.21 4.54 -2.51
CA ILE A 212 2.12 3.40 -3.43
C ILE A 212 1.80 2.10 -2.68
N PHE A 213 2.29 1.92 -1.45
CA PHE A 213 1.89 0.80 -0.61
C PHE A 213 0.39 0.86 -0.30
N SER A 214 -0.13 2.04 0.06
CA SER A 214 -1.53 2.22 0.38
C SER A 214 -2.43 1.99 -0.84
N CYS A 215 -2.07 2.54 -2.00
CA CYS A 215 -2.76 2.27 -3.28
C CYS A 215 -2.72 0.80 -3.66
N TRP A 216 -1.60 0.10 -3.43
CA TRP A 216 -1.51 -1.33 -3.67
C TRP A 216 -2.45 -2.10 -2.74
N MET A 217 -2.48 -1.78 -1.45
CA MET A 217 -3.41 -2.37 -0.49
C MET A 217 -4.88 -2.08 -0.84
N ASP A 218 -5.21 -0.86 -1.30
CA ASP A 218 -6.56 -0.48 -1.72
C ASP A 218 -7.10 -1.39 -2.84
N ASN A 219 -6.23 -1.79 -3.78
CA ASN A 219 -6.59 -2.66 -4.89
C ASN A 219 -6.74 -4.14 -4.48
N HIS A 220 -6.23 -4.51 -3.30
CA HIS A 220 -6.26 -5.89 -2.80
C HIS A 220 -7.27 -6.10 -1.67
N MET A 221 -8.06 -5.08 -1.36
CA MET A 221 -9.10 -5.16 -0.33
C MET A 221 -10.50 -5.03 -0.92
N PRO A 222 -11.49 -5.71 -0.32
CA PRO A 222 -12.88 -5.47 -0.69
C PRO A 222 -13.25 -4.01 -0.37
N PRO A 223 -14.08 -3.36 -1.22
CA PRO A 223 -14.62 -2.05 -0.93
C PRO A 223 -15.30 -2.02 0.44
N ASP A 224 -15.18 -0.90 1.16
CA ASP A 224 -15.92 -0.70 2.40
C ASP A 224 -17.35 -0.22 2.09
N PRO A 225 -18.40 -1.03 2.33
CA PRO A 225 -19.77 -0.63 2.05
C PRO A 225 -20.22 0.62 2.81
N SER A 226 -19.53 0.94 3.91
CA SER A 226 -19.86 2.06 4.80
C SER A 226 -19.11 3.36 4.50
N ALA A 227 -18.10 3.33 3.63
CA ALA A 227 -17.28 4.50 3.30
C ALA A 227 -17.68 5.18 1.97
N GLY A 228 -18.61 4.59 1.21
CA GLY A 228 -19.08 5.10 -0.09
C GLY A 228 -18.31 4.51 -1.28
N PRO A 229 -18.80 4.74 -2.51
CA PRO A 229 -18.28 4.09 -3.72
C PRO A 229 -16.85 4.49 -4.10
N ASP A 230 -16.43 5.71 -3.72
CA ASP A 230 -15.10 6.26 -4.06
C ASP A 230 -14.07 6.08 -2.93
N ALA A 231 -14.44 5.40 -1.84
CA ALA A 231 -13.55 5.22 -0.71
C ALA A 231 -12.44 4.22 -1.00
N ARG A 232 -11.21 4.60 -0.64
CA ARG A 232 -10.04 3.74 -0.71
C ARG A 232 -10.05 2.76 0.46
N ALA A 233 -10.22 1.48 0.14
CA ALA A 233 -10.52 0.40 1.08
C ALA A 233 -9.47 0.19 2.19
N PHE A 234 -8.21 0.51 1.94
CA PHE A 234 -7.15 0.51 2.93
C PHE A 234 -6.86 1.92 3.44
N THR A 235 -6.59 2.86 2.53
CA THR A 235 -6.09 4.21 2.86
C THR A 235 -7.04 4.94 3.82
N ASN A 236 -8.35 4.92 3.57
CA ASN A 236 -9.31 5.64 4.43
C ASN A 236 -9.53 5.00 5.80
N ARG A 237 -9.16 3.73 5.98
CA ARG A 237 -9.44 2.95 7.20
C ARG A 237 -8.21 2.79 8.08
N PHE A 238 -7.05 2.54 7.47
CA PHE A 238 -5.84 2.13 8.18
C PHE A 238 -4.74 3.19 8.17
N ILE A 239 -4.86 4.26 7.37
CA ILE A 239 -3.92 5.38 7.38
C ILE A 239 -4.61 6.62 7.97
N LEU A 240 -4.14 7.04 9.13
CA LEU A 240 -4.64 8.18 9.89
C LEU A 240 -3.63 9.32 9.85
N ARG A 241 -4.11 10.57 9.87
CA ARG A 241 -3.25 11.75 10.04
C ARG A 241 -3.45 12.33 11.42
N ALA A 242 -2.38 12.59 12.17
CA ALA A 242 -2.47 13.08 13.54
C ALA A 242 -3.29 14.39 13.66
N LYS A 243 -3.14 15.32 12.72
CA LYS A 243 -3.95 16.55 12.64
C LYS A 243 -5.47 16.26 12.58
N SER A 244 -5.87 15.18 11.92
CA SER A 244 -7.27 14.74 11.84
C SER A 244 -7.74 14.11 13.15
N LEU A 245 -6.87 13.39 13.85
CA LEU A 245 -7.17 12.77 15.15
C LEU A 245 -7.37 13.81 16.25
N VAL A 246 -6.58 14.88 16.29
CA VAL A 246 -6.75 15.97 17.27
C VAL A 246 -8.10 16.66 17.06
N LYS A 247 -8.44 17.03 15.82
CA LYS A 247 -9.75 17.61 15.46
C LYS A 247 -10.91 16.67 15.81
N GLN A 248 -10.74 15.36 15.64
CA GLN A 248 -11.74 14.37 16.01
C GLN A 248 -11.88 14.23 17.54
N LYS A 249 -10.79 14.22 18.30
CA LYS A 249 -10.80 14.16 19.78
C LYS A 249 -11.46 15.40 20.38
N GLU A 250 -11.22 16.58 19.82
CA GLU A 250 -11.89 17.83 20.21
C GLU A 250 -13.39 17.79 19.90
N LYS A 251 -13.77 17.30 18.71
CA LYS A 251 -15.18 17.09 18.34
C LYS A 251 -15.87 15.99 19.15
N MET A 252 -15.14 15.02 19.68
CA MET A 252 -15.66 13.93 20.53
C MET A 252 -15.74 14.30 22.02
N LYS A 253 -15.20 15.45 22.45
CA LYS A 253 -15.49 16.04 23.77
C LYS A 253 -16.91 16.67 23.79
N ILE A 254 -17.92 15.89 23.39
CA ILE A 254 -19.34 16.25 23.52
C ILE A 254 -19.80 15.87 24.92
N ASN A 255 -20.25 16.89 25.64
CA ASN A 255 -21.02 16.93 26.89
C ASN A 255 -21.22 15.60 27.65
N PRO A 256 -20.66 15.44 28.87
CA PRO A 256 -20.80 14.24 29.70
C PRO A 256 -22.25 13.90 30.11
N ASN A 257 -23.23 14.77 29.86
CA ASN A 257 -24.65 14.52 30.17
C ASN A 257 -25.51 14.07 28.98
N SER A 258 -24.94 13.80 27.81
CA SER A 258 -25.73 13.38 26.65
C SER A 258 -25.95 11.86 26.61
N LYS A 259 -27.16 11.40 26.97
CA LYS A 259 -27.65 10.01 26.76
C LYS A 259 -27.90 9.69 25.28
N LYS A 260 -27.17 10.29 24.34
CA LYS A 260 -27.22 9.89 22.93
C LYS A 260 -26.27 8.71 22.78
N LYS A 261 -26.80 7.56 22.33
CA LYS A 261 -25.98 6.44 21.83
C LYS A 261 -24.91 7.04 20.92
N ILE A 262 -23.66 6.99 21.35
CA ILE A 262 -22.52 7.49 20.59
C ILE A 262 -22.39 6.55 19.39
N ALA A 263 -22.93 6.95 18.25
CA ALA A 263 -22.58 6.36 16.97
C ALA A 263 -21.16 6.85 16.68
N PHE A 264 -20.17 6.04 17.06
CA PHE A 264 -18.78 6.29 16.71
C PHE A 264 -18.66 6.43 15.18
N PRO A 265 -17.95 7.43 14.67
CA PRO A 265 -17.67 7.50 13.24
C PRO A 265 -16.94 6.21 12.83
N VAL A 266 -17.42 5.61 11.75
CA VAL A 266 -17.00 4.32 11.18
C VAL A 266 -15.48 4.15 11.06
N SER A 267 -14.73 5.25 10.94
CA SER A 267 -13.26 5.29 10.86
C SER A 267 -12.52 4.82 12.12
N VAL A 268 -13.22 4.48 13.23
CA VAL A 268 -12.60 4.08 14.52
C VAL A 268 -13.04 2.65 14.94
N ARG A 269 -13.16 1.73 13.97
CA ARG A 269 -13.43 0.30 14.25
C ARG A 269 -12.33 -0.65 13.78
N VAL A 270 -11.13 -0.14 13.50
CA VAL A 270 -10.00 -1.00 13.14
C VAL A 270 -9.09 -1.16 14.37
N PRO A 271 -8.67 -2.39 14.71
CA PRO A 271 -7.87 -2.63 15.91
C PRO A 271 -6.47 -2.03 15.82
N VAL A 272 -5.99 -1.77 14.60
CA VAL A 272 -4.66 -1.21 14.34
C VAL A 272 -4.70 -0.29 13.12
N SER A 273 -4.01 0.85 13.21
CA SER A 273 -3.82 1.81 12.11
C SER A 273 -2.45 2.46 12.16
N VAL A 274 -1.93 2.84 10.99
CA VAL A 274 -0.74 3.69 10.87
C VAL A 274 -1.15 5.13 11.01
N VAL A 275 -0.44 5.88 11.84
CA VAL A 275 -0.65 7.31 12.07
C VAL A 275 0.52 8.08 11.49
N GLU A 276 0.27 8.89 10.47
CA GLU A 276 1.18 9.94 10.03
C GLU A 276 1.18 11.06 11.06
N PHE A 277 2.27 11.15 11.82
CA PHE A 277 2.45 12.10 12.91
C PHE A 277 3.01 13.43 12.41
N SER A 278 4.01 13.37 11.53
CA SER A 278 4.61 14.53 10.87
C SER A 278 4.86 14.24 9.39
N GLU A 279 4.66 15.26 8.55
CA GLU A 279 5.00 15.23 7.13
C GLU A 279 6.46 15.65 6.88
N ASP A 280 7.03 16.43 7.80
CA ASP A 280 8.36 17.03 7.66
C ASP A 280 9.05 17.26 9.03
N PRO A 281 10.07 16.45 9.39
CA PRO A 281 10.45 15.23 8.68
C PRO A 281 9.33 14.17 8.75
N PRO A 282 9.25 13.25 7.76
CA PRO A 282 8.23 12.20 7.77
C PRO A 282 8.34 11.30 9.01
N GLU A 283 7.25 11.19 9.77
CA GLU A 283 7.20 10.42 11.01
C GLU A 283 5.85 9.71 11.15
N TYR A 284 5.92 8.42 11.48
CA TYR A 284 4.79 7.50 11.55
C TYR A 284 4.83 6.71 12.86
N TYR A 285 3.66 6.44 13.42
CA TYR A 285 3.44 5.61 14.60
C TYR A 285 2.27 4.66 14.38
N ILE A 286 2.01 3.78 15.35
CA ILE A 286 0.85 2.89 15.31
C ILE A 286 -0.17 3.28 16.36
N GLN A 287 -1.41 3.51 15.93
CA GLN A 287 -2.56 3.50 16.83
C GLN A 287 -3.05 2.06 16.98
N HIS A 288 -3.13 1.58 18.22
CA HIS A 288 -3.50 0.22 18.54
C HIS A 288 -4.59 0.19 19.61
N LEU A 289 -5.61 -0.63 19.42
CA LEU A 289 -6.69 -0.80 20.39
C LEU A 289 -6.13 -1.47 21.66
N ASP A 290 -6.49 -0.94 22.82
CA ASP A 290 -6.12 -1.54 24.09
C ASP A 290 -7.01 -2.76 24.36
N GLN A 291 -6.39 -3.94 24.28
CA GLN A 291 -7.06 -5.23 24.46
C GLN A 291 -7.55 -5.45 25.90
N GLU A 292 -6.87 -4.91 26.91
CA GLU A 292 -7.31 -5.04 28.31
C GLU A 292 -8.52 -4.17 28.59
N LYS A 293 -8.54 -2.96 28.02
CA LYS A 293 -9.70 -2.07 28.06
C LYS A 293 -10.89 -2.65 27.29
N LEU A 294 -10.63 -3.28 26.13
CA LEU A 294 -11.66 -3.93 25.34
C LEU A 294 -12.36 -5.06 26.11
N LYS A 295 -11.61 -5.87 26.89
CA LYS A 295 -12.20 -6.90 27.77
C LYS A 295 -13.19 -6.33 28.77
N ASN A 296 -13.00 -5.07 29.18
CA ASN A 296 -13.89 -4.33 30.08
C ASN A 296 -14.98 -3.55 29.33
N ASN A 297 -15.21 -3.82 28.04
CA ASN A 297 -16.10 -3.09 27.13
C ASN A 297 -15.75 -1.59 26.99
N GLU A 298 -14.50 -1.20 27.26
CA GLU A 298 -13.98 0.14 27.04
C GLU A 298 -13.20 0.18 25.71
N ILE A 299 -13.52 1.13 24.84
CA ILE A 299 -12.77 1.34 23.59
C ILE A 299 -11.75 2.45 23.83
N GLU A 300 -10.49 2.05 24.01
CA GLU A 300 -9.37 2.96 24.19
C GLU A 300 -8.24 2.60 23.24
N TYR A 301 -7.57 3.61 22.68
CA TYR A 301 -6.45 3.43 21.77
C TYR A 301 -5.16 3.98 22.36
N GLN A 302 -4.10 3.19 22.25
CA GLN A 302 -2.74 3.57 22.60
C GLN A 302 -1.93 3.92 21.34
N ILE A 303 -1.01 4.87 21.46
CA ILE A 303 -0.04 5.18 20.40
C ILE A 303 1.26 4.46 20.71
N LYS A 304 1.60 3.48 19.88
CA LYS A 304 2.88 2.77 19.91
C LYS A 304 3.91 3.54 19.09
N LYS A 305 4.93 4.05 19.79
CA LYS A 305 6.02 4.83 19.21
C LYS A 305 7.25 3.96 18.98
N PHE A 306 8.12 4.41 18.09
CA PHE A 306 9.44 3.83 17.82
C PHE A 306 10.33 4.93 17.23
N PRO A 307 11.66 4.76 17.23
CA PRO A 307 12.58 5.85 16.92
C PRO A 307 12.26 6.54 15.59
N ALA A 308 12.34 7.87 15.60
CA ALA A 308 12.17 8.69 14.41
C ALA A 308 13.31 8.48 13.41
N GLY A 309 13.16 9.06 12.23
CA GLY A 309 14.20 9.07 11.21
C GLY A 309 14.04 7.97 10.17
N ARG A 310 15.17 7.51 9.64
CA ARG A 310 15.22 6.76 8.38
C ARG A 310 14.43 5.45 8.36
N TYR A 311 14.41 4.75 9.48
CA TYR A 311 13.77 3.45 9.59
C TYR A 311 12.31 3.56 10.04
N ASN A 312 11.89 4.72 10.55
CA ASN A 312 10.57 4.94 11.12
C ASN A 312 9.43 4.53 10.18
N PRO A 313 9.40 4.92 8.89
CA PRO A 313 8.26 4.57 8.03
C PRO A 313 8.15 3.06 7.77
N LEU A 314 9.29 2.40 7.58
CA LEU A 314 9.35 0.95 7.40
C LEU A 314 8.98 0.20 8.68
N GLN A 315 9.39 0.71 9.84
CA GLN A 315 8.97 0.18 11.13
C GLN A 315 7.47 0.35 11.36
N GLY A 316 6.86 1.43 10.88
CA GLY A 316 5.40 1.61 10.89
C GLY A 316 4.68 0.49 10.13
N ILE A 317 5.09 0.23 8.88
CA ILE A 317 4.52 -0.87 8.09
C ILE A 317 4.78 -2.23 8.79
N LEU A 318 5.99 -2.47 9.28
CA LEU A 318 6.32 -3.71 9.98
C LEU A 318 5.46 -3.92 11.23
N LEU A 319 5.28 -2.88 12.05
CA LEU A 319 4.53 -3.01 13.30
C LEU A 319 3.04 -3.23 13.02
N LEU A 320 2.49 -2.60 11.98
CA LEU A 320 1.15 -2.90 11.47
C LEU A 320 1.03 -4.40 11.14
N LEU A 321 1.92 -4.93 10.29
CA LEU A 321 1.89 -6.33 9.88
C LEU A 321 2.11 -7.29 11.06
N TYR A 322 2.95 -6.92 12.02
CA TYR A 322 3.24 -7.71 13.21
C TYR A 322 2.01 -7.85 14.11
N LEU A 323 1.32 -6.74 14.37
CA LEU A 323 0.10 -6.73 15.19
C LEU A 323 -1.02 -7.49 14.48
N LEU A 324 -1.20 -7.31 13.17
CA LEU A 324 -2.17 -8.08 12.39
C LEU A 324 -1.89 -9.59 12.44
N LYS A 325 -0.61 -9.99 12.36
CA LYS A 325 -0.19 -11.39 12.50
C LYS A 325 -0.52 -11.96 13.88
N LYS A 326 -0.34 -11.17 14.94
CA LYS A 326 -0.50 -11.63 16.33
C LYS A 326 -1.96 -11.62 16.81
N GLU A 327 -2.72 -10.61 16.41
CA GLU A 327 -4.02 -10.30 17.01
C GLU A 327 -5.20 -10.46 16.04
N ASN A 328 -4.94 -10.44 14.73
CA ASN A 328 -5.96 -10.53 13.68
C ASN A 328 -5.80 -11.76 12.79
N TYR A 329 -5.20 -12.83 13.29
CA TYR A 329 -4.95 -14.08 12.55
C TYR A 329 -4.19 -13.89 11.22
N GLY A 330 -3.47 -12.77 11.09
CA GLY A 330 -2.79 -12.42 9.84
C GLY A 330 -3.72 -11.96 8.73
N GLU A 331 -4.88 -11.40 9.06
CA GLU A 331 -5.85 -10.91 8.10
C GLU A 331 -6.11 -9.41 8.28
N ILE A 332 -6.52 -8.76 7.19
CA ILE A 332 -6.98 -7.37 7.17
C ILE A 332 -8.22 -7.27 6.30
N ALA A 333 -9.34 -6.82 6.88
CA ALA A 333 -10.62 -6.70 6.19
C ALA A 333 -11.05 -7.99 5.43
N GLY A 334 -10.76 -9.17 5.99
CA GLY A 334 -11.07 -10.47 5.38
C GLY A 334 -10.07 -10.94 4.31
N VAL A 335 -9.00 -10.19 4.08
CA VAL A 335 -7.91 -10.56 3.17
C VAL A 335 -6.75 -11.14 3.96
N SER A 336 -6.32 -12.34 3.60
CA SER A 336 -5.16 -12.98 4.21
C SER A 336 -3.86 -12.28 3.79
N LEU A 337 -3.02 -11.94 4.78
CA LEU A 337 -1.66 -11.45 4.60
C LEU A 337 -0.62 -12.59 4.61
N GLY A 338 -1.05 -13.82 4.88
CA GLY A 338 -0.22 -15.02 4.85
C GLY A 338 -0.04 -15.60 3.43
N PRO A 339 0.56 -16.80 3.32
CA PRO A 339 0.87 -17.43 2.02
C PRO A 339 -0.34 -17.72 1.13
N ALA A 340 -1.54 -17.82 1.71
CA ALA A 340 -2.78 -18.04 0.97
C ALA A 340 -3.34 -16.76 0.31
N GLY A 341 -2.79 -15.59 0.64
CA GLY A 341 -3.22 -14.30 0.10
C GLY A 341 -2.03 -13.44 -0.33
N LEU A 342 -1.90 -12.24 0.25
CA LEU A 342 -0.89 -11.25 -0.16
C LEU A 342 0.55 -11.62 0.22
N ASN A 343 0.73 -12.63 1.07
CA ASN A 343 2.03 -13.13 1.53
C ASN A 343 2.97 -12.06 2.16
N LEU A 344 2.41 -10.93 2.61
CA LEU A 344 3.15 -9.86 3.29
C LEU A 344 3.76 -10.33 4.61
N LEU A 345 3.18 -11.33 5.28
CA LEU A 345 3.71 -11.85 6.55
C LEU A 345 4.99 -12.67 6.40
N SER A 346 5.38 -13.01 5.17
CA SER A 346 6.66 -13.66 4.87
C SER A 346 7.86 -12.81 5.28
N VAL A 347 7.69 -11.49 5.47
CA VAL A 347 8.76 -10.60 5.93
C VAL A 347 9.32 -10.97 7.30
N PHE A 348 8.54 -11.68 8.12
CA PHE A 348 8.93 -12.13 9.45
C PHE A 348 9.66 -13.48 9.47
N ASN A 349 9.80 -14.15 8.33
CA ASN A 349 10.47 -15.45 8.28
C ASN A 349 11.99 -15.26 8.39
N GLU A 350 12.65 -16.17 9.10
CA GLU A 350 14.11 -16.24 9.13
C GLU A 350 14.61 -16.74 7.76
N LYS A 351 15.74 -16.18 7.31
CA LYS A 351 16.39 -16.58 6.06
C LYS A 351 17.34 -17.74 6.28
#